data_AF-A0A963ZX57-F1
#
_entry.id   AF-A0A963ZX57-F1
#
_cell.length_a   1.000
_cell.length_b   1.000
_cell.length_c   1.000
_cell.angle_alpha   90.00
_cell.angle_beta   90.00
_cell.angle_gamma   90.00
#
_symmetry.space_group_name_H-M   'P 1'
#
loop_
_entity.id
_entity.type
_entity.pdbx_description
1 polymer ?
#
loop_
_entity_poly.entity_id
_entity_poly.type
_entity_poly.pdbx_seq_one_letter_code
_entity_poly.pdbx_strand_id
1 'polypeptide(L)'
;MKKYTTLLSLAMLMATGLSAQQLGKPAETESEFDKAYAWRIRQENLDGVYIPKDLTEAFLELNRLTEKSSREKYRNAPEEEATHRLFFSLGRWITTNWSFYEGSRLSEFLRKLGLHHPDDMALFIMITWHRSLNQSPLEVKNLVDSLEAKRKEELKEYLERGTLLKEETRPKEKNQRERE
;
A
#
# COMPACT_ATOMS: atom_id res chain seq x y z
N MET A 1 46.41 -39.41 -34.68
CA MET A 1 46.12 -38.72 -33.40
C MET A 1 45.10 -37.63 -33.67
N LYS A 2 43.83 -37.88 -33.34
CA LYS A 2 42.71 -36.97 -33.63
C LYS A 2 42.66 -35.88 -32.56
N LYS A 3 42.69 -34.62 -32.99
CA LYS A 3 42.59 -33.43 -32.13
C LYS A 3 41.13 -33.25 -31.72
N TYR A 4 40.86 -33.33 -30.42
CA TYR A 4 39.63 -32.86 -29.80
C TYR A 4 39.92 -31.51 -29.17
N THR A 5 39.28 -30.46 -29.67
CA THR A 5 39.29 -29.15 -29.02
C THR A 5 37.93 -28.50 -29.23
N THR A 6 37.15 -28.56 -28.15
CA THR A 6 36.27 -27.51 -27.60
C THR A 6 35.42 -26.68 -28.56
N LEU A 7 34.09 -26.83 -28.43
CA LEU A 7 33.11 -25.73 -28.38
C LEU A 7 31.78 -26.29 -27.86
N LEU A 8 31.68 -26.40 -26.53
CA LEU A 8 30.47 -26.83 -25.83
C LEU A 8 30.15 -25.77 -24.78
N SER A 9 29.37 -24.75 -25.16
CA SER A 9 28.58 -23.91 -24.24
C SER A 9 27.91 -22.76 -25.00
N LEU A 10 26.83 -23.05 -25.72
CA LEU A 10 25.82 -22.05 -26.09
C LEU A 10 24.46 -22.54 -25.58
N ALA A 11 24.32 -22.56 -24.26
CA ALA A 11 23.09 -23.00 -23.60
C ALA A 11 22.95 -22.35 -22.21
N MET A 12 22.83 -21.02 -22.13
CA MET A 12 22.26 -20.37 -20.94
C MET A 12 21.96 -18.89 -21.17
N LEU A 13 20.96 -18.54 -21.99
CA LEU A 13 20.49 -17.15 -22.07
C LEU A 13 19.03 -17.00 -22.55
N MET A 14 18.17 -17.99 -22.28
CA MET A 14 16.74 -17.90 -22.56
C MET A 14 15.88 -18.47 -21.42
N ALA A 15 16.06 -17.95 -20.19
CA ALA A 15 15.20 -18.34 -19.06
C ALA A 15 14.89 -17.19 -18.08
N THR A 16 14.91 -15.93 -18.52
CA THR A 16 14.47 -14.78 -17.69
C THR A 16 13.16 -14.18 -18.19
N GLY A 17 12.28 -14.98 -18.79
CA GLY A 17 10.99 -14.52 -19.35
C GLY A 17 9.75 -14.75 -18.46
N LEU A 18 9.86 -15.37 -17.29
CA LEU A 18 8.71 -15.87 -16.52
C LEU A 18 8.65 -15.34 -15.08
N SER A 19 8.66 -14.02 -14.89
CA SER A 19 8.29 -13.46 -13.58
C SER A 19 7.49 -12.15 -13.65
N ALA A 20 7.40 -11.49 -14.81
CA ALA A 20 6.61 -10.26 -14.95
C ALA A 20 5.12 -10.49 -15.27
N GLN A 21 4.71 -11.70 -15.66
CA GLN A 21 3.34 -12.01 -16.09
C GLN A 21 2.44 -12.58 -14.99
N GLN A 22 2.89 -12.61 -13.73
CA GLN A 22 2.10 -13.13 -12.60
C GLN A 22 1.30 -12.06 -11.84
N LEU A 23 1.40 -10.78 -12.19
CA LEU A 23 0.33 -9.86 -11.83
C LEU A 23 -0.91 -10.25 -12.64
N GLY A 24 -1.91 -10.85 -11.98
CA GLY A 24 -3.19 -11.16 -12.59
C GLY A 24 -3.75 -9.96 -13.35
N LYS A 25 -4.45 -10.21 -14.45
CA LYS A 25 -5.05 -9.13 -15.26
C LYS A 25 -5.86 -8.18 -14.36
N PRO A 26 -5.72 -6.85 -14.52
CA PRO A 26 -6.52 -5.89 -13.76
C PRO A 26 -8.01 -6.12 -14.04
N ALA A 27 -8.87 -5.87 -13.05
CA ALA A 27 -10.32 -6.02 -13.21
C ALA A 27 -10.82 -5.11 -14.34
N GLU A 28 -11.59 -5.66 -15.28
CA GLU A 28 -12.10 -4.92 -16.43
C GLU A 28 -13.46 -4.28 -16.14
N THR A 29 -14.13 -4.72 -15.06
CA THR A 29 -15.44 -4.22 -14.62
C THR A 29 -15.50 -3.94 -13.12
N GLU A 30 -16.42 -3.05 -12.69
CA GLU A 30 -16.68 -2.76 -11.27
C GLU A 30 -17.08 -4.03 -10.49
N SER A 31 -17.90 -4.91 -11.09
CA SER A 31 -18.32 -6.17 -10.46
C SER A 31 -17.14 -7.13 -10.23
N GLU A 32 -16.19 -7.20 -11.15
CA GLU A 32 -14.98 -8.01 -10.97
C GLU A 32 -14.08 -7.44 -9.88
N PHE A 33 -13.92 -6.12 -9.84
CA PHE A 33 -13.18 -5.44 -8.78
C PHE A 33 -13.80 -5.74 -7.41
N ASP A 34 -15.11 -5.59 -7.26
CA ASP A 34 -15.80 -5.83 -5.98
C ASP A 34 -15.66 -7.28 -5.52
N LYS A 35 -15.76 -8.25 -6.45
CA LYS A 35 -15.55 -9.67 -6.14
C LYS A 35 -14.12 -9.94 -5.70
N ALA A 36 -13.14 -9.40 -6.42
CA ALA A 36 -11.73 -9.54 -6.07
C ALA A 36 -11.45 -8.90 -4.71
N TYR A 37 -11.94 -7.68 -4.49
CA TYR A 37 -11.83 -6.95 -3.24
C TYR A 37 -12.41 -7.74 -2.06
N ALA A 38 -13.65 -8.25 -2.20
CA ALA A 38 -14.33 -9.04 -1.18
C ALA A 38 -13.58 -10.34 -0.83
N TRP A 39 -12.86 -10.93 -1.79
CA TRP A 39 -11.97 -12.06 -1.55
C TRP A 39 -10.68 -11.62 -0.82
N ARG A 40 -10.02 -10.54 -1.27
CA ARG A 40 -8.75 -10.03 -0.71
C ARG A 40 -8.86 -9.66 0.76
N ILE A 41 -9.94 -9.01 1.18
CA ILE A 41 -10.13 -8.59 2.59
C ILE A 41 -10.31 -9.75 3.57
N ARG A 42 -10.46 -10.98 3.08
CA ARG A 42 -10.57 -12.20 3.91
C ARG A 42 -9.27 -12.97 3.98
N GLN A 43 -8.28 -12.62 3.14
CA GLN A 43 -7.03 -13.36 3.08
C GLN A 43 -6.06 -12.86 4.16
N GLU A 44 -5.38 -13.82 4.78
CA GLU A 44 -4.29 -13.52 5.71
C GLU A 44 -2.96 -13.28 4.99
N ASN A 45 -2.82 -13.85 3.80
CA ASN A 45 -1.63 -13.72 2.97
C ASN A 45 -2.06 -13.36 1.54
N LEU A 46 -1.37 -12.39 0.94
CA LEU A 46 -1.51 -12.03 -0.46
C LEU A 46 -0.12 -12.08 -1.08
N ASP A 47 0.03 -12.77 -2.20
CA ASP A 47 1.30 -12.87 -2.95
C ASP A 47 2.51 -13.31 -2.09
N GLY A 48 2.27 -14.20 -1.11
CA GLY A 48 3.30 -14.68 -0.19
C GLY A 48 3.65 -13.73 0.96
N VAL A 49 2.95 -12.60 1.08
CA VAL A 49 3.12 -11.61 2.14
C VAL A 49 1.97 -11.73 3.15
N TYR A 50 2.30 -11.79 4.44
CA TYR A 50 1.32 -11.70 5.51
C TYR A 50 0.74 -10.29 5.59
N ILE A 51 -0.59 -10.21 5.63
CA ILE A 51 -1.33 -8.96 5.72
C ILE A 51 -1.79 -8.79 7.16
N PRO A 52 -1.42 -7.74 7.90
CA PRO A 52 -1.95 -7.51 9.24
C PRO A 52 -3.46 -7.23 9.25
N LYS A 53 -4.21 -7.60 10.29
CA LYS A 53 -5.65 -7.26 10.38
C LYS A 53 -5.92 -5.90 11.05
N ASP A 54 -4.96 -5.40 11.83
CA ASP A 54 -5.06 -4.18 12.64
C ASP A 54 -3.66 -3.57 12.89
N LEU A 55 -3.59 -2.47 13.66
CA LEU A 55 -2.33 -1.80 13.99
C LEU A 55 -1.40 -2.64 14.85
N THR A 56 -1.95 -3.45 15.76
CA THR A 56 -1.14 -4.28 16.65
C THR A 56 -0.36 -5.31 15.83
N GLU A 57 -1.05 -6.02 14.93
CA GLU A 57 -0.39 -6.96 14.02
C GLU A 57 0.56 -6.23 13.06
N ALA A 58 0.22 -5.03 12.60
CA ALA A 58 1.09 -4.26 11.71
C ALA A 58 2.42 -3.90 12.38
N PHE A 59 2.39 -3.48 13.66
CA PHE A 59 3.60 -3.18 14.41
C PHE A 59 4.44 -4.42 14.70
N LEU A 60 3.80 -5.56 15.01
CA LEU A 60 4.49 -6.83 15.18
C LEU A 60 5.20 -7.26 13.89
N GLU A 61 4.54 -7.13 12.75
CA GLU A 61 5.09 -7.50 11.45
C GLU A 61 6.24 -6.55 11.06
N LEU A 62 6.10 -5.24 11.25
CA LEU A 62 7.21 -4.30 11.05
C LEU A 62 8.40 -4.59 11.97
N ASN A 63 8.15 -4.97 13.23
CA ASN A 63 9.21 -5.36 14.15
C ASN A 63 9.90 -6.67 13.73
N ARG A 64 9.19 -7.59 13.08
CA ARG A 64 9.76 -8.83 12.54
C ARG A 64 10.58 -8.58 11.27
N LEU A 65 10.09 -7.71 10.39
CA LEU A 65 10.71 -7.38 9.11
C LEU A 65 11.94 -6.47 9.24
N THR A 66 12.04 -5.70 10.33
CA THR A 66 13.12 -4.74 10.54
C THR A 66 14.18 -5.27 11.50
N GLU A 67 15.44 -5.12 11.11
CA GLU A 67 16.56 -5.37 12.01
C GLU A 67 16.54 -4.41 13.21
N LYS A 68 16.98 -4.90 14.37
CA LYS A 68 16.99 -4.11 15.62
C LYS A 68 17.75 -2.78 15.47
N SER A 69 18.89 -2.78 14.76
CA SER A 69 19.71 -1.59 14.52
C SER A 69 18.99 -0.52 13.70
N SER A 70 18.32 -0.93 12.62
CA SER A 70 17.52 -0.06 11.76
C SER A 70 16.29 0.48 12.50
N ARG A 71 15.62 -0.36 13.29
CA ARG A 71 14.49 0.06 14.12
C ARG A 71 14.90 1.06 15.20
N GLU A 72 16.09 0.90 15.80
CA GLU A 72 16.60 1.87 16.77
C GLU A 72 16.93 3.22 16.12
N LYS A 73 17.49 3.23 14.91
CA LYS A 73 17.67 4.47 14.13
C LYS A 73 16.34 5.13 13.80
N TYR A 74 15.35 4.33 13.40
CA TYR A 74 14.00 4.81 13.11
C TYR A 74 13.35 5.45 14.34
N ARG A 75 13.43 4.78 15.49
CA ARG A 75 12.90 5.25 16.78
C ARG A 75 13.52 6.58 17.20
N ASN A 76 14.83 6.73 17.06
CA ASN A 76 15.58 7.92 17.51
C ASN A 76 15.52 9.10 16.54
N ALA A 77 15.09 8.89 15.29
CA ALA A 77 14.89 9.97 14.35
C ALA A 77 13.67 10.84 14.74
N PRO A 78 13.69 12.15 14.46
CA PRO A 78 12.48 12.99 14.56
C PRO A 78 11.32 12.37 13.78
N GLU A 79 10.08 12.48 14.29
CA GLU A 79 8.90 11.85 13.68
C GLU A 79 8.74 12.23 12.19
N GLU A 80 8.91 13.51 11.85
CA GLU A 80 8.87 14.01 10.47
C GLU A 80 9.94 13.35 9.60
N GLU A 81 11.16 13.17 10.11
CA GLU A 81 12.25 12.52 9.36
C GLU A 81 11.99 11.02 9.17
N ALA A 82 11.55 10.34 10.24
CA ALA A 82 11.23 8.92 10.23
C ALA A 82 10.08 8.59 9.25
N THR A 83 9.22 9.56 8.96
CA THR A 83 7.99 9.34 8.18
C THR A 83 8.12 9.87 6.76
N HIS A 84 8.48 11.14 6.56
CA HIS A 84 8.53 11.74 5.23
C HIS A 84 9.76 11.30 4.43
N ARG A 85 10.95 11.20 5.04
CA ARG A 85 12.16 10.82 4.29
C ARG A 85 12.17 9.36 3.88
N LEU A 86 11.62 8.49 4.72
CA LEU A 86 11.53 7.05 4.48
C LEU A 86 10.25 6.65 3.73
N PHE A 87 9.39 7.60 3.36
CA PHE A 87 8.15 7.30 2.66
C PHE A 87 8.40 6.59 1.31
N PHE A 88 9.38 7.06 0.54
CA PHE A 88 9.70 6.46 -0.77
C PHE A 88 10.37 5.08 -0.68
N SER A 89 10.79 4.65 0.51
CA SER A 89 11.31 3.31 0.77
C SER A 89 10.30 2.48 1.55
N LEU A 90 10.23 2.68 2.87
CA LEU A 90 9.34 1.95 3.77
C LEU A 90 7.86 2.19 3.44
N GLY A 91 7.47 3.44 3.19
CA GLY A 91 6.08 3.77 2.85
C GLY A 91 5.62 3.06 1.58
N ARG A 92 6.42 3.11 0.50
CA ARG A 92 6.13 2.34 -0.73
C ARG A 92 6.09 0.83 -0.50
N TRP A 93 7.03 0.31 0.28
CA TRP A 93 7.02 -1.10 0.63
C TRP A 93 5.71 -1.48 1.32
N ILE A 94 5.26 -0.69 2.31
CA ILE A 94 3.99 -0.89 3.02
C ILE A 94 2.81 -0.85 2.03
N THR A 95 2.70 0.21 1.22
CA THR A 95 1.60 0.39 0.28
C THR A 95 1.47 -0.78 -0.70
N THR A 96 2.59 -1.25 -1.25
CA THR A 96 2.62 -2.35 -2.22
C THR A 96 2.43 -3.71 -1.57
N ASN A 97 3.22 -4.05 -0.56
CA ASN A 97 3.22 -5.39 0.03
C ASN A 97 1.97 -5.67 0.86
N TRP A 98 1.35 -4.64 1.44
CA TRP A 98 0.06 -4.76 2.10
C TRP A 98 -1.13 -4.39 1.21
N SER A 99 -0.91 -4.25 -0.11
CA SER A 99 -1.93 -4.15 -1.15
C SER A 99 -2.98 -3.06 -0.92
N PHE A 100 -2.54 -1.83 -0.69
CA PHE A 100 -3.47 -0.73 -0.37
C PHE A 100 -4.28 -0.21 -1.56
N TYR A 101 -3.79 -0.38 -2.79
CA TYR A 101 -4.53 0.04 -4.00
C TYR A 101 -5.63 -0.95 -4.38
N GLU A 102 -5.34 -2.25 -4.38
CA GLU A 102 -6.28 -3.30 -4.77
C GLU A 102 -7.17 -3.77 -3.61
N GLY A 103 -6.76 -3.47 -2.37
CA GLY A 103 -7.47 -3.88 -1.17
C GLY A 103 -6.81 -5.03 -0.44
N SER A 104 -6.94 -5.01 0.88
CA SER A 104 -6.48 -6.04 1.81
C SER A 104 -7.24 -5.91 3.13
N ARG A 105 -7.13 -6.91 4.01
CA ARG A 105 -7.79 -6.82 5.33
C ARG A 105 -7.29 -5.62 6.15
N LEU A 106 -6.02 -5.23 5.99
CA LEU A 106 -5.45 -4.05 6.63
C LEU A 106 -6.02 -2.75 6.04
N SER A 107 -6.08 -2.64 4.71
CA SER A 107 -6.61 -1.42 4.09
C SER A 107 -8.11 -1.26 4.34
N GLU A 108 -8.87 -2.37 4.47
CA GLU A 108 -10.24 -2.35 4.97
C GLU A 108 -10.34 -1.76 6.37
N PHE A 109 -9.50 -2.22 7.29
CA PHE A 109 -9.44 -1.67 8.65
C PHE A 109 -9.13 -0.17 8.64
N LEU A 110 -8.16 0.28 7.84
CA LEU A 110 -7.79 1.71 7.76
C LEU A 110 -8.87 2.57 7.10
N ARG A 111 -9.58 2.05 6.09
CA ARG A 111 -10.74 2.77 5.52
C ARG A 111 -11.86 2.93 6.52
N LYS A 112 -12.12 1.90 7.34
CA LYS A 112 -13.10 2.01 8.44
C LYS A 112 -12.70 3.05 9.49
N LEU A 113 -11.41 3.34 9.63
CA LEU A 113 -10.91 4.43 10.46
C LEU A 113 -11.06 5.82 9.81
N GLY A 114 -11.32 5.91 8.50
CA GLY A 114 -11.46 7.18 7.75
C GLY A 114 -10.30 7.49 6.78
N LEU A 115 -9.33 6.58 6.63
CA LEU A 115 -8.21 6.76 5.71
C LEU A 115 -8.52 6.09 4.37
N HIS A 116 -8.73 6.86 3.32
CA HIS A 116 -9.13 6.34 2.01
C HIS A 116 -7.99 6.29 0.99
N HIS A 117 -6.97 7.15 1.13
CA HIS A 117 -5.85 7.21 0.20
C HIS A 117 -4.74 6.24 0.61
N PRO A 118 -4.22 5.38 -0.29
CA PRO A 118 -3.16 4.40 0.01
C PRO A 118 -1.91 5.02 0.64
N ASP A 119 -1.47 6.19 0.17
CA ASP A 119 -0.29 6.85 0.73
C ASP A 119 -0.54 7.38 2.15
N ASP A 120 -1.76 7.84 2.46
CA ASP A 120 -2.12 8.30 3.80
C ASP A 120 -2.23 7.13 4.76
N MET A 121 -2.71 5.97 4.30
CA MET A 121 -2.69 4.72 5.06
C MET A 121 -1.26 4.32 5.45
N ALA A 122 -0.32 4.35 4.50
CA ALA A 122 1.07 4.01 4.78
C ALA A 122 1.74 5.02 5.71
N LEU A 123 1.52 6.32 5.48
CA LEU A 123 2.04 7.39 6.34
C LEU A 123 1.49 7.29 7.76
N PHE A 124 0.19 7.01 7.91
CA PHE A 124 -0.45 6.78 9.21
C PHE A 124 0.20 5.62 9.97
N ILE A 125 0.46 4.50 9.31
CA ILE A 125 1.14 3.35 9.93
C ILE A 125 2.55 3.73 10.35
N MET A 126 3.31 4.43 9.51
CA MET A 126 4.67 4.86 9.84
C MET A 126 4.70 5.75 11.08
N ILE A 127 3.83 6.76 11.14
CA ILE A 127 3.71 7.68 12.29
C ILE A 127 3.32 6.89 13.56
N THR A 128 2.28 6.06 13.47
CA THR A 128 1.79 5.31 14.65
C THR A 128 2.77 4.23 15.10
N TRP A 129 3.52 3.62 14.19
CA TRP A 129 4.60 2.70 14.53
C TRP A 129 5.76 3.43 15.24
N HIS A 130 6.19 4.59 14.74
CA HIS A 130 7.20 5.44 15.39
C HIS A 130 6.79 5.81 16.82
N ARG A 131 5.55 6.27 17.01
CA ARG A 131 4.98 6.59 18.32
C ARG A 131 4.95 5.36 19.24
N SER A 132 4.57 4.19 18.71
CA SER A 132 4.54 2.94 19.49
C SER A 132 5.92 2.54 20.02
N LEU A 133 6.99 2.73 19.22
CA LEU A 133 8.37 2.44 19.62
C LEU A 133 8.87 3.38 20.72
N ASN A 134 8.32 4.60 20.76
CA ASN A 134 8.64 5.63 21.73
C ASN A 134 7.68 5.70 22.91
N GLN A 135 6.69 4.79 22.99
CA GLN A 135 5.64 4.79 24.02
C GLN A 135 4.84 6.10 24.05
N SER A 136 4.78 6.80 22.92
CA SER A 136 4.01 8.02 22.76
C SER A 136 2.54 7.72 22.46
N PRO A 137 1.58 8.57 22.86
CA PRO A 137 0.19 8.44 22.46
C PRO A 137 0.04 8.38 20.93
N LEU A 138 -0.77 7.45 20.42
CA LEU A 138 -0.96 7.31 18.97
C LEU A 138 -1.78 8.46 18.38
N GLU A 139 -2.72 9.01 19.15
CA GLU A 139 -3.65 10.07 18.74
C GLU A 139 -4.41 9.76 17.43
N VAL A 140 -4.87 8.50 17.29
CA VAL A 140 -5.46 7.96 16.05
C VAL A 140 -6.46 8.91 15.40
N LYS A 141 -7.46 9.39 16.16
CA LYS A 141 -8.50 10.27 15.62
C LYS A 141 -7.92 11.57 15.05
N ASN A 142 -7.09 12.26 15.83
CA ASN A 142 -6.50 13.54 15.43
C ASN A 142 -5.61 13.38 14.19
N LEU A 143 -4.89 12.26 14.10
CA LEU A 143 -4.03 11.96 12.96
C LEU A 143 -4.84 11.63 11.70
N VAL A 144 -5.93 10.86 11.81
CA VAL A 144 -6.82 10.63 10.67
C VAL A 144 -7.42 11.94 10.18
N ASP A 145 -7.96 12.76 11.09
CA ASP A 145 -8.59 14.03 10.75
C ASP A 145 -7.60 14.98 10.03
N SER A 146 -6.34 15.02 10.49
CA SER A 146 -5.32 15.89 9.89
C SER A 146 -4.87 15.42 8.50
N LEU A 147 -4.72 14.10 8.30
CA LEU A 147 -4.39 13.53 7.00
C LEU A 147 -5.52 13.73 5.99
N GLU A 148 -6.78 13.51 6.41
CA GLU A 148 -7.94 13.74 5.56
C GLU A 148 -8.08 15.22 5.18
N ALA A 149 -7.90 16.14 6.13
CA ALA A 149 -7.94 17.58 5.88
C ALA A 149 -6.84 18.01 4.89
N LYS A 150 -5.61 17.51 5.07
CA LYS A 150 -4.50 17.78 4.15
C LYS A 150 -4.81 17.28 2.74
N ARG A 151 -5.34 16.07 2.60
CA ARG A 151 -5.73 15.48 1.31
C ARG A 151 -6.81 16.29 0.60
N LYS A 152 -7.80 16.79 1.34
CA LYS A 152 -8.87 17.66 0.82
C LYS A 152 -8.32 19.00 0.31
N GLU A 153 -7.40 19.61 1.06
CA GLU A 153 -6.77 20.87 0.64
C GLU A 153 -5.89 20.67 -0.61
N GLU A 154 -5.05 19.63 -0.63
CA GLU A 154 -4.22 19.30 -1.81
C GLU A 154 -5.08 19.08 -3.07
N LEU A 155 -6.23 18.40 -2.92
CA LEU A 155 -7.19 18.20 -4.01
C LEU A 155 -7.79 19.53 -4.47
N LYS A 156 -8.20 20.39 -3.54
CA LYS A 156 -8.75 21.71 -3.85
C LYS A 156 -7.74 22.59 -4.60
N GLU A 157 -6.51 22.68 -4.11
CA GLU A 157 -5.42 23.42 -4.79
C GLU A 157 -5.09 22.83 -6.17
N TYR A 158 -5.16 21.52 -6.34
CA TYR A 158 -4.97 20.86 -7.64
C TYR A 158 -6.09 21.26 -8.62
N LEU A 159 -7.35 21.24 -8.17
CA LEU A 159 -8.50 21.61 -8.98
C LEU A 159 -8.49 23.10 -9.35
N GLU A 160 -8.13 23.98 -8.42
CA GLU A 160 -8.03 25.44 -8.65
C GLU A 160 -6.91 25.81 -9.64
N ARG A 161 -5.81 25.06 -9.65
CA ARG A 161 -4.72 25.24 -10.62
C ARG A 161 -5.05 24.69 -12.01
N GLY A 162 -5.96 23.73 -12.10
CA GLY A 162 -6.36 23.12 -13.35
C GLY A 162 -7.22 24.04 -14.21
N THR A 163 -7.06 23.97 -15.53
CA THR A 163 -8.03 24.57 -16.45
C THR A 163 -9.17 23.58 -16.72
N LEU A 164 -10.42 24.04 -16.61
CA LEU A 164 -11.58 23.23 -16.97
C LEU A 164 -11.59 23.00 -18.49
N LEU A 165 -11.24 21.78 -18.92
CA LEU A 165 -11.20 21.43 -20.35
C LEU A 165 -12.58 21.12 -20.91
N LYS A 166 -13.40 20.39 -20.15
CA LYS A 166 -14.76 19.98 -20.53
C LYS A 166 -15.52 19.57 -19.28
N GLU A 167 -16.75 20.07 -19.13
CA GLU A 167 -17.67 19.63 -18.09
C GLU A 167 -18.63 18.59 -18.68
N GLU A 168 -18.63 17.38 -18.11
CA GLU A 168 -19.56 16.32 -18.48
C GLU A 168 -20.35 15.90 -17.24
N THR A 169 -21.67 16.04 -17.29
CA THR A 169 -22.55 15.54 -16.23
C THR A 169 -23.03 14.15 -16.59
N ARG A 170 -22.63 13.13 -15.82
CA ARG A 170 -23.22 11.78 -15.94
C ARG A 170 -24.50 11.71 -15.11
N PRO A 171 -25.66 11.35 -15.69
CA PRO A 171 -26.83 11.02 -14.89
C PRO A 171 -26.47 9.90 -13.93
N LYS A 172 -26.63 10.13 -12.62
CA LYS A 172 -26.41 9.09 -11.62
C LYS A 172 -27.57 8.10 -11.74
N GLU A 173 -27.35 6.97 -12.41
CA GLU A 173 -28.31 5.86 -12.35
C GLU A 173 -28.50 5.50 -10.87
N LYS A 174 -29.74 5.61 -10.38
CA LYS A 174 -30.13 5.16 -9.04
C LYS A 174 -29.94 3.64 -8.98
N ASN A 175 -28.71 3.20 -8.70
CA ASN A 175 -28.43 1.78 -8.54
C ASN A 175 -29.00 1.33 -7.18
N GLN A 176 -29.71 0.20 -7.21
CA GLN A 176 -30.68 -0.31 -6.23
C GLN A 176 -30.08 -0.74 -4.87
N ARG A 177 -29.18 0.05 -4.27
CA ARG A 177 -28.63 -0.18 -2.92
C ARG A 177 -29.58 0.24 -1.77
N GLU A 178 -30.89 0.22 -2.02
CA GLU A 178 -31.95 0.47 -1.03
C GLU A 178 -32.88 -0.75 -0.83
N ARG A 179 -32.49 -1.93 -1.30
CA ARG A 179 -33.20 -3.17 -1.00
C ARG A 179 -32.23 -4.22 -0.50
N GLU A 180 -31.95 -4.19 0.80
CA GLU A 180 -31.67 -5.33 1.68
C GLU A 180 -31.52 -4.83 3.12
#